data_AF-A0AAP0NUA5-F1
#
_entry.id   AF-A0AAP0NUA5-F1
#
_cell.length_a   1.000
_cell.length_b   1.000
_cell.length_c   1.000
_cell.angle_alpha   90.00
_cell.angle_beta   90.00
_cell.angle_gamma   90.00
#
_symmetry.space_group_name_H-M   'P 1'
#
loop_
_entity.id
_entity.type
_entity.pdbx_description
1 polymer ?
#
loop_
_entity_poly.entity_id
_entity_poly.type
_entity_poly.pdbx_seq_one_letter_code
_entity_poly.pdbx_strand_id
1 'polypeptide(L)'
;MKLWNVGVYFSLRFHEIAGALDSALMMAALTPLQNSPSDGNISPELTLKQSLTLLESLRACWREDVLIISCSDKFLRLSLQLIARYSTWLSSGLKARKAGNTGSNPGTEWAISAVPEDFIYVMHDIDYLVTEIGSNYLESVLRLLSSSAIEVLDLVKRSILQGGEILKDMIPLIMNAVRESLVEKSVEDLRQLKGITATYRMTNKPPPTRHSPYVSGVLRPMKVFLEGERATKYLTKDARNELLLRATEEITDRYYDLASELVNVARKTESSLQRIRQGAQRRAGASSDVPDHNISDTDKICMQLFLDIQEYGRNLAALGVSATNIASYRSLWQCVAPQTGKPRSASNTNAHLSINESIDKCRCRFFDSFSLLNINLKLIGDV
;
A
#
# COMPACT_ATOMS: atom_id res chain seq x y z
N MET A 1 -19.11 60.26 -10.72
CA MET A 1 -18.48 59.21 -9.87
C MET A 1 -18.02 58.09 -10.79
N LYS A 2 -16.75 57.67 -10.75
CA LYS A 2 -16.28 56.53 -11.54
C LYS A 2 -17.02 55.29 -11.03
N LEU A 3 -17.83 54.67 -11.89
CA LEU A 3 -18.54 53.42 -11.59
C LEU A 3 -17.50 52.35 -11.21
N TRP A 4 -17.72 51.70 -10.08
CA TRP A 4 -16.86 50.62 -9.63
C TRP A 4 -16.95 49.46 -10.63
N ASN A 5 -15.83 49.09 -11.25
CA ASN A 5 -15.81 48.01 -12.22
C ASN A 5 -15.75 46.66 -11.49
N VAL A 6 -16.93 46.07 -11.28
CA VAL A 6 -17.10 44.78 -10.59
C VAL A 6 -16.35 43.65 -11.30
N GLY A 7 -16.18 43.73 -12.62
CA GLY A 7 -15.36 42.79 -13.40
C GLY A 7 -13.88 42.86 -13.02
N VAL A 8 -13.31 44.07 -12.96
CA VAL A 8 -11.92 44.28 -12.52
C VAL A 8 -11.72 43.85 -11.08
N TYR A 9 -12.69 44.16 -10.20
CA TYR A 9 -12.66 43.70 -8.82
C TYR A 9 -12.59 42.17 -8.72
N PHE A 10 -13.49 41.46 -9.41
CA PHE A 10 -13.48 40.00 -9.40
C PHE A 10 -12.18 39.44 -9.96
N SER A 11 -11.64 40.00 -11.04
CA SER A 11 -10.35 39.56 -11.59
C SER A 11 -9.20 39.70 -10.57
N LEU A 12 -9.19 40.77 -9.78
CA LEU A 12 -8.19 40.97 -8.73
C LEU A 12 -8.34 39.92 -7.62
N ARG A 13 -9.57 39.70 -7.13
CA ARG A 13 -9.87 38.69 -6.10
C ARG A 13 -9.60 37.27 -6.58
N PHE A 14 -9.92 36.97 -7.84
CA PHE A 14 -9.60 35.70 -8.47
C PHE A 14 -8.10 35.44 -8.43
N HIS A 15 -7.28 36.41 -8.86
CA HIS A 15 -5.83 36.27 -8.89
C HIS A 15 -5.23 36.12 -7.49
N GLU A 16 -5.72 36.87 -6.51
CA GLU A 16 -5.33 36.76 -5.11
C GLU A 16 -5.65 35.38 -4.53
N ILE A 17 -6.90 34.93 -4.64
CA ILE A 17 -7.39 33.69 -4.01
C ILE A 17 -6.83 32.44 -4.72
N ALA A 18 -6.91 32.39 -6.05
CA ALA A 18 -6.41 31.25 -6.82
C ALA A 18 -4.87 31.23 -6.84
N GLY A 19 -4.22 32.40 -6.89
CA GLY A 19 -2.76 32.50 -6.87
C GLY A 19 -2.16 32.02 -5.56
N ALA A 20 -2.83 32.24 -4.42
CA ALA A 20 -2.41 31.68 -3.13
C ALA A 20 -2.40 30.15 -3.16
N LEU A 21 -3.47 29.52 -3.66
CA LEU A 21 -3.52 28.06 -3.81
C LEU A 21 -2.47 27.57 -4.79
N ASP A 22 -2.37 28.16 -5.98
CA ASP A 22 -1.40 27.76 -7.01
C ASP A 22 0.04 27.80 -6.46
N SER A 23 0.38 28.84 -5.68
CA SER A 23 1.69 28.97 -5.04
C SER A 23 1.96 27.84 -4.03
N ALA A 24 0.96 27.42 -3.26
CA ALA A 24 1.08 26.31 -2.32
C ALA A 24 1.22 24.95 -3.04
N LEU A 25 0.52 24.75 -4.16
CA LEU A 25 0.56 23.51 -4.95
C LEU A 25 1.85 23.36 -5.78
N MET A 26 2.52 24.47 -6.10
CA MET A 26 3.82 24.46 -6.81
C MET A 26 5.00 24.06 -5.91
N MET A 27 4.79 23.84 -4.61
CA MET A 27 5.84 23.34 -3.73
C MET A 27 6.25 21.91 -4.10
N ALA A 28 7.56 21.67 -4.21
CA ALA A 28 8.11 20.38 -4.61
C ALA A 28 7.91 19.25 -3.58
N ALA A 29 7.44 19.56 -2.37
CA ALA A 29 7.21 18.61 -1.30
C ALA A 29 5.94 18.96 -0.51
N LEU A 30 5.30 17.92 0.04
CA LEU A 30 4.23 18.08 1.02
C LEU A 30 4.80 18.77 2.27
N THR A 31 4.08 19.77 2.78
CA THR A 31 4.54 20.55 3.94
C THR A 31 3.61 20.31 5.11
N PRO A 32 3.99 19.44 6.07
CA PRO A 32 3.24 19.28 7.30
C PRO A 32 3.16 20.59 8.06
N LEU A 33 2.00 20.89 8.63
CA LEU A 33 1.83 22.00 9.56
C LEU A 33 2.59 21.70 10.85
N GLN A 34 3.31 22.69 11.37
CA GLN A 34 4.00 22.56 12.65
C GLN A 34 2.95 22.60 13.77
N ASN A 35 2.78 21.48 14.48
CA ASN A 35 1.96 21.44 15.69
C ASN A 35 2.67 22.25 16.78
N SER A 36 2.11 23.39 17.21
CA SER A 36 2.44 23.90 18.54
C SER A 36 1.81 22.95 19.57
N PRO A 37 2.57 22.39 20.53
CA PRO A 37 2.09 21.36 21.46
C PRO A 37 1.22 21.94 22.59
N SER A 38 0.50 23.05 22.35
CA SER A 38 -0.11 23.86 23.41
C SER A 38 -1.63 23.85 23.46
N ASP A 39 -2.34 23.02 22.69
CA ASP A 39 -3.78 22.85 22.92
C ASP A 39 -4.18 21.38 23.01
N GLY A 40 -4.76 21.03 24.16
CA GLY A 40 -5.14 19.67 24.49
C GLY A 40 -6.28 19.17 23.60
N ASN A 41 -6.17 17.92 23.17
CA ASN A 41 -7.26 17.06 22.68
C ASN A 41 -8.00 17.44 21.38
N ILE A 42 -7.57 18.43 20.61
CA ILE A 42 -8.10 18.64 19.26
C ILE A 42 -6.99 18.24 18.28
N SER A 43 -7.15 17.07 17.64
CA SER A 43 -6.34 16.72 16.48
C SER A 43 -6.38 17.88 15.47
N PRO A 44 -5.25 18.31 14.87
CA PRO A 44 -5.28 19.40 13.90
C PRO A 44 -6.24 19.04 12.78
N GLU A 45 -7.21 19.91 12.52
CA GLU A 45 -8.26 19.72 11.50
C GLU A 45 -7.69 19.37 10.12
N LEU A 46 -6.56 20.00 9.78
CA LEU A 46 -5.79 19.71 8.58
C LEU A 46 -4.32 19.54 8.97
N THR A 47 -3.61 18.70 8.23
CA THR A 47 -2.22 18.34 8.51
C THR A 47 -1.24 18.94 7.50
N LEU A 48 -1.69 19.26 6.29
CA LEU A 48 -0.84 19.79 5.21
C LEU A 48 -1.17 21.25 4.89
N LYS A 49 -0.13 22.03 4.62
CA LYS A 49 -0.27 23.43 4.18
C LYS A 49 -1.11 23.55 2.91
N GLN A 50 -0.94 22.62 1.96
CA GLN A 50 -1.68 22.62 0.70
C GLN A 50 -3.19 22.51 0.92
N SER A 51 -3.62 21.60 1.80
CA SER A 51 -5.03 21.41 2.16
C SER A 51 -5.58 22.62 2.91
N LEU A 52 -4.79 23.19 3.84
CA LEU A 52 -5.16 24.39 4.58
C LEU A 52 -5.40 25.57 3.63
N THR A 53 -4.48 25.81 2.70
CA THR A 53 -4.61 26.90 1.72
C THR A 53 -5.84 26.70 0.83
N LEU A 54 -6.19 25.46 0.45
CA LEU A 54 -7.46 25.21 -0.27
C LEU A 54 -8.66 25.66 0.56
N LEU A 55 -8.75 25.25 1.83
CA LEU A 55 -9.87 25.59 2.70
C LEU A 55 -9.96 27.11 2.94
N GLU A 56 -8.81 27.77 3.16
CA GLU A 56 -8.74 29.23 3.29
C GLU A 56 -9.17 29.94 2.01
N SER A 57 -8.73 29.49 0.84
CA SER A 57 -9.15 30.04 -0.45
C SER A 57 -10.65 29.85 -0.71
N LEU A 58 -11.22 28.70 -0.30
CA LEU A 58 -12.66 28.47 -0.38
C LEU A 58 -13.43 29.43 0.52
N ARG A 59 -13.03 29.55 1.79
CA ARG A 59 -13.65 30.48 2.74
C ARG A 59 -13.51 31.94 2.29
N ALA A 60 -12.36 32.32 1.70
CA ALA A 60 -12.10 33.66 1.19
C ALA A 60 -13.07 34.07 0.06
N CYS A 61 -13.57 33.12 -0.74
CA CYS A 61 -14.56 33.41 -1.80
C CYS A 61 -15.88 33.97 -1.26
N TRP A 62 -16.21 33.66 0.00
CA TRP A 62 -17.51 33.96 0.61
C TRP A 62 -17.40 34.84 1.86
N ARG A 63 -16.22 35.43 2.11
CA ARG A 63 -16.01 36.35 3.23
C ARG A 63 -16.74 37.67 2.96
N GLU A 64 -17.33 38.27 3.99
CA GLU A 64 -18.21 39.46 3.86
C GLU A 64 -17.52 40.68 3.23
N ASP A 65 -16.21 40.85 3.42
CA ASP A 65 -15.39 41.92 2.84
C ASP A 65 -14.85 41.61 1.42
N VAL A 66 -15.11 40.40 0.92
CA VAL A 66 -14.70 39.93 -0.42
C VAL A 66 -15.92 39.72 -1.33
N LEU A 67 -16.99 39.15 -0.79
CA LEU A 67 -18.16 38.77 -1.56
C LEU A 67 -18.97 39.99 -1.99
N ILE A 68 -19.17 40.12 -3.31
CA ILE A 68 -20.19 40.98 -3.87
C ILE A 68 -21.32 40.09 -4.37
N ILE A 69 -22.49 40.17 -3.74
CA ILE A 69 -23.65 39.27 -4.01
C ILE A 69 -24.03 39.22 -5.50
N SER A 70 -23.93 40.34 -6.22
CA SER A 70 -24.19 40.40 -7.67
C SER A 70 -23.17 39.65 -8.54
N CYS A 71 -22.10 39.12 -7.96
CA CYS A 71 -21.09 38.26 -8.60
C CYS A 71 -20.95 36.90 -7.89
N SER A 72 -21.95 36.50 -7.09
CA SER A 72 -21.98 35.21 -6.39
C SER A 72 -21.81 34.01 -7.32
N ASP A 73 -22.34 34.07 -8.54
CA ASP A 73 -22.14 33.07 -9.59
C ASP A 73 -20.65 32.88 -9.93
N LYS A 74 -19.88 33.98 -10.00
CA LYS A 74 -18.45 33.95 -10.28
C LYS A 74 -17.64 33.42 -9.10
N PHE A 75 -18.02 33.78 -7.87
CA PHE A 75 -17.37 33.26 -6.65
C PHE A 75 -17.68 31.77 -6.43
N LEU A 76 -18.89 31.32 -6.75
CA LEU A 76 -19.22 29.89 -6.80
C LEU A 76 -18.36 29.17 -7.83
N ARG A 77 -18.26 29.71 -9.05
CA ARG A 77 -17.39 29.15 -10.09
C ARG A 77 -15.94 29.07 -9.63
N LEU A 78 -15.41 30.10 -8.99
CA LEU A 78 -14.07 30.10 -8.42
C LEU A 78 -13.91 29.01 -7.37
N SER A 79 -14.87 28.87 -6.46
CA SER A 79 -14.86 27.82 -5.42
C SER A 79 -14.74 26.41 -6.03
N LEU A 80 -15.55 26.11 -7.05
CA LEU A 80 -15.51 24.83 -7.76
C LEU A 80 -14.19 24.65 -8.53
N GLN A 81 -13.65 25.74 -9.10
CA GLN A 81 -12.34 25.71 -9.76
C GLN A 81 -11.19 25.43 -8.79
N LEU A 82 -11.24 25.94 -7.56
CA LEU A 82 -10.22 25.65 -6.53
C LEU A 82 -10.22 24.16 -6.15
N ILE A 83 -11.39 23.57 -5.94
CA ILE A 83 -11.55 22.13 -5.66
C ILE A 83 -11.01 21.31 -6.85
N ALA A 84 -11.40 21.66 -8.07
CA ALA A 84 -10.95 20.97 -9.28
C ALA A 84 -9.43 21.07 -9.49
N ARG A 85 -8.83 22.23 -9.19
CA ARG A 85 -7.36 22.43 -9.22
C ARG A 85 -6.66 21.51 -8.24
N TYR A 86 -7.13 21.44 -7.00
CA TYR A 86 -6.56 20.56 -5.97
C TYR A 86 -6.65 19.08 -6.36
N SER A 87 -7.83 18.62 -6.80
CA SER A 87 -8.01 17.24 -7.28
C SER A 87 -7.12 16.92 -8.49
N THR A 88 -7.01 17.86 -9.44
CA THR A 88 -6.14 17.69 -10.62
C THR A 88 -4.67 17.61 -10.24
N TRP A 89 -4.23 18.42 -9.27
CA TRP A 89 -2.87 18.37 -8.72
C TRP A 89 -2.59 17.02 -8.06
N LEU A 90 -3.50 16.50 -7.24
CA LEU A 90 -3.38 15.16 -6.65
C LEU A 90 -3.29 14.07 -7.74
N SER A 91 -4.22 14.07 -8.69
CA SER A 91 -4.25 13.10 -9.78
C SER A 91 -2.98 13.13 -10.64
N SER A 92 -2.48 14.33 -10.93
CA SER A 92 -1.26 14.52 -11.73
C SER A 92 -0.01 14.07 -10.97
N GLY A 93 0.07 14.35 -9.67
CA GLY A 93 1.13 13.85 -8.81
C GLY A 93 1.16 12.32 -8.76
N LEU A 94 0.01 11.68 -8.54
CA LEU A 94 -0.07 10.20 -8.52
C LEU A 94 0.34 9.58 -9.86
N LYS A 95 -0.05 10.19 -10.99
CA LYS A 95 0.38 9.76 -12.33
C LYS A 95 1.89 9.89 -12.51
N ALA A 96 2.47 11.00 -12.07
CA ALA A 96 3.93 11.24 -12.12
C ALA A 96 4.69 10.21 -11.27
N ARG A 97 4.21 9.91 -10.06
CA ARG A 97 4.76 8.84 -9.20
C ARG A 97 4.75 7.49 -9.91
N LYS A 98 3.62 7.12 -10.51
CA LYS A 98 3.49 5.84 -11.22
C LYS A 98 4.40 5.75 -12.45
N ALA A 99 4.63 6.87 -13.14
CA ALA A 99 5.54 6.94 -14.28
C ALA A 99 7.02 7.04 -13.87
N GLY A 100 7.33 7.34 -12.60
CA GLY A 100 8.69 7.60 -12.12
C GLY A 100 9.32 8.87 -12.71
N ASN A 101 8.54 9.77 -13.28
CA ASN A 101 9.00 11.04 -13.85
C ASN A 101 7.92 12.12 -13.77
N THR A 102 8.33 13.38 -13.70
CA THR A 102 7.42 14.55 -13.58
C THR A 102 6.83 15.01 -14.91
N GLY A 103 7.26 14.44 -16.03
CA GLY A 103 6.90 14.90 -17.38
C GLY A 103 7.15 16.41 -17.55
N SER A 104 6.20 17.11 -18.16
CA SER A 104 6.22 18.58 -18.34
C SER A 104 5.32 19.34 -17.35
N ASN A 105 4.84 18.68 -16.28
CA ASN A 105 3.88 19.28 -15.35
C ASN A 105 4.59 19.72 -14.05
N PRO A 106 4.97 21.00 -13.92
CA PRO A 106 5.57 21.50 -12.68
C PRO A 106 4.60 21.36 -11.51
N GLY A 107 5.13 21.11 -10.31
CA GLY A 107 4.33 20.92 -9.09
C GLY A 107 3.85 19.49 -8.88
N THR A 108 4.41 18.51 -9.59
CA THR A 108 4.12 17.07 -9.42
C THR A 108 5.23 16.29 -8.70
N GLU A 109 6.36 16.95 -8.42
CA GLU A 109 7.57 16.42 -7.76
C GLU A 109 7.27 15.85 -6.37
N TRP A 110 6.29 16.42 -5.67
CA TRP A 110 5.92 16.04 -4.31
C TRP A 110 5.55 14.56 -4.22
N ALA A 111 4.86 14.02 -5.23
CA ALA A 111 4.35 12.66 -5.18
C ALA A 111 5.46 11.63 -5.43
N ILE A 112 6.52 11.99 -6.15
CA ILE A 112 7.67 11.13 -6.38
C ILE A 112 8.54 11.07 -5.13
N SER A 113 8.76 12.22 -4.49
CA SER A 113 9.59 12.33 -3.28
C SER A 113 8.89 11.84 -2.00
N ALA A 114 7.55 11.85 -1.95
CA ALA A 114 6.78 11.43 -0.80
C ALA A 114 7.01 9.95 -0.44
N VAL A 115 7.11 9.69 0.87
CA VAL A 115 7.08 8.32 1.42
C VAL A 115 5.62 7.86 1.61
N PRO A 116 5.35 6.55 1.68
CA PRO A 116 3.99 6.02 1.88
C PRO A 116 3.22 6.68 3.03
N GLU A 117 3.93 7.03 4.11
CA GLU A 117 3.38 7.64 5.32
C GLU A 117 2.91 9.09 5.10
N ASP A 118 3.40 9.79 4.08
CA ASP A 118 2.95 11.16 3.76
C ASP A 118 1.56 11.13 3.10
N PHE A 119 1.24 10.08 2.35
CA PHE A 119 -0.07 9.90 1.72
C PHE A 119 -1.20 9.70 2.75
N ILE A 120 -0.88 9.26 3.97
CA ILE A 120 -1.84 9.16 5.07
C ILE A 120 -2.38 10.55 5.42
N TYR A 121 -1.52 11.56 5.48
CA TYR A 121 -1.93 12.95 5.71
C TYR A 121 -2.80 13.47 4.58
N VAL A 122 -2.45 13.14 3.34
CA VAL A 122 -3.27 13.53 2.17
C VAL A 122 -4.68 12.94 2.27
N MET A 123 -4.82 11.65 2.60
CA MET A 123 -6.14 11.03 2.76
C MET A 123 -6.93 11.63 3.92
N HIS A 124 -6.28 11.83 5.07
CA HIS A 124 -6.91 12.44 6.24
C HIS A 124 -7.44 13.85 5.95
N ASP A 125 -6.63 14.68 5.30
CA ASP A 125 -7.02 16.03 4.93
C ASP A 125 -8.16 16.03 3.90
N ILE A 126 -8.17 15.08 2.96
CA ILE A 126 -9.29 14.93 2.02
C ILE A 126 -10.58 14.58 2.76
N ASP A 127 -10.57 13.60 3.68
CA ASP A 127 -11.75 13.25 4.47
C ASP A 127 -12.28 14.45 5.27
N TYR A 128 -11.38 15.23 5.85
CA TYR A 128 -11.74 16.47 6.55
C TYR A 128 -12.35 17.50 5.60
N LEU A 129 -11.69 17.79 4.46
CA LEU A 129 -12.17 18.74 3.47
C LEU A 129 -13.55 18.35 2.92
N VAL A 130 -13.78 17.07 2.62
CA VAL A 130 -15.07 16.57 2.15
C VAL A 130 -16.16 16.80 3.20
N THR A 131 -15.85 16.52 4.47
CA THR A 131 -16.77 16.73 5.58
C THR A 131 -17.08 18.22 5.78
N GLU A 132 -16.07 19.08 5.79
CA GLU A 132 -16.22 20.52 5.98
C GLU A 132 -16.96 21.18 4.79
N ILE A 133 -16.63 20.80 3.56
CA ILE A 133 -17.30 21.25 2.33
C ILE A 133 -18.79 20.87 2.35
N GLY A 134 -19.12 19.65 2.81
CA GLY A 134 -20.49 19.16 2.88
C GLY A 134 -21.30 19.68 4.08
N SER A 135 -20.67 20.36 5.03
CA SER A 135 -21.30 20.82 6.28
C SER A 135 -21.17 22.35 6.45
N ASN A 136 -20.28 22.83 7.31
CA ASN A 136 -20.18 24.23 7.74
C ASN A 136 -19.97 25.18 6.56
N TYR A 137 -19.13 24.80 5.61
CA TYR A 137 -18.87 25.60 4.41
C TYR A 137 -20.13 25.74 3.57
N LEU A 138 -20.80 24.61 3.25
CA LEU A 138 -22.04 24.62 2.47
C LEU A 138 -23.15 25.41 3.18
N GLU A 139 -23.33 25.21 4.47
CA GLU A 139 -24.34 25.94 5.25
C GLU A 139 -24.08 27.45 5.23
N SER A 140 -22.82 27.86 5.40
CA SER A 140 -22.41 29.27 5.33
C SER A 140 -22.72 29.89 3.96
N VAL A 141 -22.42 29.18 2.87
CA VAL A 141 -22.73 29.64 1.51
C VAL A 141 -24.24 29.77 1.29
N LEU A 142 -25.02 28.76 1.68
CA LEU A 142 -26.48 28.78 1.52
C LEU A 142 -27.13 29.90 2.35
N ARG A 143 -26.61 30.17 3.55
CA ARG A 143 -27.08 31.27 4.39
C ARG A 143 -26.85 32.63 3.74
N LEU A 144 -25.69 32.85 3.11
CA LEU A 144 -25.40 34.09 2.40
C LEU A 144 -26.29 34.27 1.16
N LEU A 145 -26.76 33.18 0.57
CA LEU A 145 -27.63 33.17 -0.61
C LEU A 145 -29.11 33.03 -0.27
N SER A 146 -29.52 33.11 1.00
CA SER A 146 -30.88 32.76 1.46
C SER A 146 -32.01 33.57 0.82
N SER A 147 -31.71 34.74 0.25
CA SER A 147 -32.68 35.56 -0.50
C SER A 147 -32.90 35.09 -1.95
N SER A 148 -32.15 34.09 -2.42
CA SER A 148 -32.22 33.56 -3.78
C SER A 148 -33.37 32.57 -3.93
N ALA A 149 -33.77 32.28 -5.17
CA ALA A 149 -34.78 31.26 -5.46
C ALA A 149 -34.33 29.85 -5.01
N ILE A 150 -35.28 29.00 -4.63
CA ILE A 150 -35.01 27.66 -4.08
C ILE A 150 -34.24 26.80 -5.09
N GLU A 151 -34.55 26.93 -6.38
CA GLU A 151 -33.89 26.22 -7.46
C GLU A 151 -32.41 26.59 -7.57
N VAL A 152 -32.06 27.85 -7.27
CA VAL A 152 -30.67 28.32 -7.25
C VAL A 152 -29.94 27.74 -6.05
N LEU A 153 -30.57 27.74 -4.87
CA LEU A 153 -29.99 27.15 -3.66
C LEU A 153 -29.74 25.65 -3.84
N ASP A 154 -30.66 24.92 -4.47
CA ASP A 154 -30.49 23.49 -4.77
C ASP A 154 -29.34 23.24 -5.76
N LEU A 155 -29.25 24.07 -6.82
CA LEU A 155 -28.14 23.99 -7.78
C LEU A 155 -26.79 24.25 -7.10
N VAL A 156 -26.68 25.28 -6.25
CA VAL A 156 -25.47 25.60 -5.49
C VAL A 156 -25.08 24.42 -4.60
N LYS A 157 -26.05 23.90 -3.84
CA LYS A 157 -25.85 22.74 -2.97
C LYS A 157 -25.32 21.53 -3.73
N ARG A 158 -25.98 21.14 -4.83
CA ARG A 158 -25.55 20.01 -5.66
C ARG A 158 -24.15 20.21 -6.24
N SER A 159 -23.84 21.42 -6.69
CA SER A 159 -22.53 21.75 -7.27
C SER A 159 -21.39 21.64 -6.25
N ILE A 160 -21.60 22.16 -5.03
CA ILE A 160 -20.61 22.10 -3.95
C ILE A 160 -20.40 20.65 -3.49
N LEU A 161 -21.49 19.89 -3.30
CA LEU A 161 -21.41 18.48 -2.92
C LEU A 161 -20.71 17.63 -3.98
N GLN A 162 -20.97 17.89 -5.27
CA GLN A 162 -20.24 17.25 -6.36
C GLN A 162 -18.74 17.56 -6.31
N GLY A 163 -18.36 18.78 -5.93
CA GLY A 163 -16.96 19.13 -5.66
C GLY A 163 -16.35 18.27 -4.55
N GLY A 164 -17.07 18.06 -3.45
CA GLY A 164 -16.66 17.15 -2.37
C GLY A 164 -16.46 15.71 -2.86
N GLU A 165 -17.40 15.16 -3.65
CA GLU A 165 -17.26 13.79 -4.19
C GLU A 165 -16.02 13.63 -5.08
N ILE A 166 -15.67 14.64 -5.89
CA ILE A 166 -14.43 14.63 -6.70
C ILE A 166 -13.17 14.48 -5.83
N LEU A 167 -13.16 15.07 -4.63
CA LEU A 167 -12.04 14.90 -3.69
C LEU A 167 -12.06 13.51 -3.08
N LYS A 168 -13.24 13.03 -2.66
CA LYS A 168 -13.43 11.70 -2.08
C LYS A 168 -12.99 10.58 -3.03
N ASP A 169 -13.26 10.72 -4.32
CA ASP A 169 -12.84 9.79 -5.38
C ASP A 169 -11.31 9.67 -5.51
N MET A 170 -10.54 10.60 -4.92
CA MET A 170 -9.08 10.50 -4.88
C MET A 170 -8.57 9.51 -3.82
N ILE A 171 -9.34 9.22 -2.76
CA ILE A 171 -8.89 8.36 -1.65
C ILE A 171 -8.50 6.96 -2.14
N PRO A 172 -9.31 6.24 -2.95
CA PRO A 172 -8.92 4.92 -3.45
C PRO A 172 -7.66 4.95 -4.32
N LEU A 173 -7.45 6.03 -5.09
CA LEU A 173 -6.27 6.20 -5.93
C LEU A 173 -5.00 6.39 -5.08
N ILE A 174 -5.10 7.19 -4.02
CA ILE A 174 -4.01 7.41 -3.06
C ILE A 174 -3.69 6.12 -2.30
N MET A 175 -4.72 5.41 -1.82
CA MET A 175 -4.55 4.12 -1.14
C MET A 175 -3.86 3.09 -2.05
N ASN A 176 -4.22 3.06 -3.33
CA ASN A 176 -3.53 2.21 -4.29
C ASN A 176 -2.05 2.59 -4.48
N ALA A 177 -1.70 3.87 -4.49
CA ALA A 177 -0.30 4.31 -4.58
C ALA A 177 0.53 3.93 -3.34
N VAL A 178 -0.07 4.00 -2.14
CA VAL A 178 0.54 3.47 -0.90
C VAL A 178 0.79 1.97 -1.04
N ARG A 179 -0.23 1.22 -1.45
CA ARG A 179 -0.15 -0.23 -1.67
C ARG A 179 0.96 -0.60 -2.66
N GLU A 180 0.95 0.00 -3.86
CA GLU A 180 1.97 -0.22 -4.90
C GLU A 180 3.39 0.04 -4.34
N SER A 181 3.57 1.11 -3.56
CA SER A 181 4.87 1.43 -2.97
C SER A 181 5.33 0.43 -1.90
N LEU A 182 4.43 -0.13 -1.11
CA LEU A 182 4.75 -1.14 -0.10
C LEU A 182 5.04 -2.51 -0.73
N VAL A 183 4.28 -2.87 -1.77
CA VAL A 183 4.49 -4.08 -2.56
C VAL A 183 5.86 -4.02 -3.24
N GLU A 184 6.21 -2.92 -3.91
CA GLU A 184 7.51 -2.80 -4.60
C GLU A 184 8.70 -2.94 -3.64
N LYS A 185 8.63 -2.32 -2.45
CA LYS A 185 9.66 -2.49 -1.40
C LYS A 185 9.80 -3.97 -0.98
N SER A 186 8.68 -4.67 -0.86
CA SER A 186 8.66 -6.10 -0.49
C SER A 186 9.20 -6.99 -1.61
N VAL A 187 8.92 -6.64 -2.88
CA VAL A 187 9.40 -7.34 -4.07
C VAL A 187 10.91 -7.18 -4.26
N GLU A 188 11.49 -6.04 -3.86
CA GLU A 188 12.95 -5.87 -3.85
C GLU A 188 13.64 -6.95 -3.00
N ASP A 189 13.13 -7.22 -1.79
CA ASP A 189 13.66 -8.30 -0.94
C ASP A 189 13.48 -9.68 -1.58
N LEU A 190 12.35 -9.92 -2.27
CA LEU A 190 12.12 -11.16 -3.01
C LEU A 190 13.11 -11.41 -4.14
N ARG A 191 13.77 -10.38 -4.71
CA ARG A 191 14.77 -10.58 -5.78
C ARG A 191 15.98 -11.39 -5.32
N GLN A 192 16.24 -11.42 -4.01
CA GLN A 192 17.31 -12.23 -3.41
C GLN A 192 17.08 -13.75 -3.56
N LEU A 193 15.85 -14.18 -3.83
CA LEU A 193 15.49 -15.56 -4.15
C LEU A 193 16.34 -16.16 -5.28
N LYS A 194 16.76 -15.34 -6.26
CA LYS A 194 17.64 -15.79 -7.36
C LYS A 194 19.00 -16.32 -6.85
N GLY A 195 19.45 -15.90 -5.67
CA GLY A 195 20.68 -16.36 -5.03
C GLY A 195 20.63 -17.83 -4.55
N ILE A 196 19.44 -18.42 -4.41
CA ILE A 196 19.28 -19.82 -4.00
C ILE A 196 19.91 -20.75 -5.03
N THR A 197 19.71 -20.48 -6.33
CA THR A 197 20.30 -21.27 -7.41
C THR A 197 21.81 -21.26 -7.34
N ALA A 198 22.43 -20.10 -7.12
CA ALA A 198 23.89 -19.99 -6.99
C ALA A 198 24.42 -20.70 -5.75
N THR A 199 23.61 -20.82 -4.70
CA THR A 199 23.98 -21.45 -3.44
C THR A 199 24.12 -22.96 -3.56
N TYR A 200 23.24 -23.63 -4.32
CA TYR A 200 23.17 -25.09 -4.36
C TYR A 200 23.67 -25.70 -5.67
N ARG A 201 23.49 -25.02 -6.81
CA ARG A 201 23.82 -25.58 -8.13
C ARG A 201 25.32 -25.89 -8.26
N MET A 202 25.64 -27.15 -8.53
CA MET A 202 27.01 -27.66 -8.68
C MET A 202 27.89 -27.36 -7.47
N THR A 203 27.29 -27.33 -6.27
CA THR A 203 28.01 -27.14 -5.01
C THR A 203 27.90 -28.39 -4.15
N ASN A 204 28.95 -28.67 -3.38
CA ASN A 204 28.92 -29.72 -2.35
C ASN A 204 28.26 -29.24 -1.05
N LYS A 205 27.42 -28.20 -1.10
CA LYS A 205 26.74 -27.72 0.10
C LYS A 205 25.74 -28.76 0.61
N PRO A 206 25.64 -28.94 1.94
CA PRO A 206 24.64 -29.82 2.54
C PRO A 206 23.23 -29.29 2.29
N PRO A 207 22.19 -30.13 2.44
CA PRO A 207 20.80 -29.71 2.35
C PRO A 207 20.47 -28.59 3.35
N PRO A 208 19.56 -27.67 2.99
CA PRO A 208 19.15 -26.58 3.87
C PRO A 208 18.43 -27.08 5.13
N THR A 209 18.69 -26.40 6.25
CA THR A 209 18.03 -26.65 7.55
C THR A 209 17.31 -25.41 8.10
N ARG A 210 17.53 -24.25 7.48
CA ARG A 210 16.91 -22.97 7.86
C ARG A 210 16.41 -22.24 6.62
N HIS A 211 15.42 -21.38 6.82
CA HIS A 211 14.97 -20.47 5.77
C HIS A 211 16.06 -19.45 5.41
N SER A 212 15.95 -18.87 4.23
CA SER A 212 16.82 -17.82 3.71
C SER A 212 16.66 -16.54 4.56
N PRO A 213 17.74 -15.76 4.75
CA PRO A 213 17.68 -14.53 5.56
C PRO A 213 16.69 -13.48 5.03
N TYR A 214 16.53 -13.38 3.70
CA TYR A 214 15.68 -12.37 3.05
C TYR A 214 14.19 -12.49 3.45
N VAL A 215 13.72 -13.69 3.86
CA VAL A 215 12.30 -13.96 4.14
C VAL A 215 11.75 -13.07 5.25
N SER A 216 12.59 -12.75 6.25
CA SER A 216 12.24 -11.83 7.33
C SER A 216 12.06 -10.37 6.87
N GLY A 217 12.69 -10.00 5.75
CA GLY A 217 12.59 -8.67 5.15
C GLY A 217 11.29 -8.46 4.39
N VAL A 218 10.77 -9.51 3.73
CA VAL A 218 9.65 -9.42 2.76
C VAL A 218 8.43 -8.67 3.29
N LEU A 219 7.97 -8.97 4.52
CA LEU A 219 6.78 -8.33 5.10
C LEU A 219 7.09 -7.16 6.04
N ARG A 220 8.38 -6.82 6.22
CA ARG A 220 8.81 -5.72 7.07
C ARG A 220 8.26 -4.37 6.63
N PRO A 221 8.23 -4.00 5.33
CA PRO A 221 7.67 -2.71 4.90
C PRO A 221 6.21 -2.54 5.35
N MET A 222 5.40 -3.59 5.22
CA MET A 222 4.00 -3.59 5.65
C MET A 222 3.87 -3.42 7.16
N LYS A 223 4.65 -4.20 7.93
CA LYS A 223 4.64 -4.14 9.38
C LYS A 223 4.98 -2.74 9.90
N VAL A 224 6.10 -2.18 9.43
CA VAL A 224 6.58 -0.86 9.86
C VAL A 224 5.57 0.24 9.51
N PHE A 225 4.97 0.18 8.31
CA PHE A 225 3.95 1.14 7.90
C PHE A 225 2.71 1.08 8.82
N LEU A 226 2.17 -0.12 9.07
CA LEU A 226 0.95 -0.30 9.86
C LEU A 226 1.12 -0.02 11.36
N GLU A 227 2.34 -0.21 11.89
CA GLU A 227 2.71 0.10 13.28
C GLU A 227 3.13 1.57 13.47
N GLY A 228 3.34 2.31 12.37
CA GLY A 228 3.74 3.71 12.40
C GLY A 228 2.67 4.61 13.01
N GLU A 229 3.12 5.64 13.74
CA GLU A 229 2.24 6.58 14.47
C GLU A 229 1.13 7.15 13.57
N ARG A 230 1.47 7.59 12.36
CA ARG A 230 0.51 8.17 11.41
C ARG A 230 -0.57 7.16 11.00
N ALA A 231 -0.20 5.92 10.73
CA ALA A 231 -1.16 4.87 10.37
C ALA A 231 -2.08 4.53 11.55
N THR A 232 -1.53 4.46 12.77
CA THR A 232 -2.33 4.17 13.96
C THR A 232 -3.29 5.30 14.33
N LYS A 233 -2.91 6.55 14.03
CA LYS A 233 -3.70 7.75 14.38
C LYS A 233 -4.78 8.07 13.35
N TYR A 234 -4.47 7.96 12.05
CA TYR A 234 -5.32 8.52 10.99
C TYR A 234 -6.01 7.46 10.12
N LEU A 235 -5.54 6.20 10.08
CA LEU A 235 -6.21 5.16 9.29
C LEU A 235 -7.23 4.40 10.14
N THR A 236 -8.42 4.19 9.58
CA THR A 236 -9.43 3.32 10.19
C THR A 236 -8.95 1.86 10.21
N LYS A 237 -9.52 1.06 11.12
CA LYS A 237 -9.21 -0.38 11.19
C LYS A 237 -9.53 -1.09 9.87
N ASP A 238 -10.64 -0.72 9.23
CA ASP A 238 -11.07 -1.32 7.97
C ASP A 238 -10.10 -0.97 6.82
N ALA A 239 -9.67 0.29 6.71
CA ALA A 239 -8.69 0.71 5.72
C ALA A 239 -7.33 0.00 5.91
N ARG A 240 -6.90 -0.18 7.16
CA ARG A 240 -5.66 -0.92 7.50
C ARG A 240 -5.78 -2.39 7.11
N ASN A 241 -6.90 -3.03 7.42
CA ASN A 241 -7.15 -4.42 7.08
C ASN A 241 -7.25 -4.64 5.56
N GLU A 242 -7.96 -3.77 4.86
CA GLU A 242 -8.07 -3.84 3.39
C GLU A 242 -6.70 -3.68 2.73
N LEU A 243 -5.92 -2.68 3.14
CA LEU A 243 -4.56 -2.47 2.62
C LEU A 243 -3.68 -3.70 2.86
N LEU A 244 -3.69 -4.24 4.08
CA LEU A 244 -2.92 -5.41 4.47
C LEU A 244 -3.26 -6.63 3.61
N LEU A 245 -4.56 -6.94 3.46
CA LEU A 245 -5.01 -8.09 2.69
C LEU A 245 -4.63 -7.97 1.21
N ARG A 246 -4.95 -6.83 0.57
CA ARG A 246 -4.64 -6.63 -0.85
C ARG A 246 -3.15 -6.59 -1.13
N ALA A 247 -2.35 -6.01 -0.24
CA ALA A 247 -0.90 -5.96 -0.42
C ALA A 247 -0.25 -7.33 -0.22
N THR A 248 -0.65 -8.08 0.81
CA THR A 248 -0.11 -9.42 1.06
C THR A 248 -0.51 -10.42 -0.02
N GLU A 249 -1.71 -10.29 -0.59
CA GLU A 249 -2.12 -11.05 -1.78
C GLU A 249 -1.18 -10.76 -2.96
N GLU A 250 -0.99 -9.48 -3.32
CA GLU A 250 -0.10 -9.12 -4.45
C GLU A 250 1.37 -9.53 -4.21
N ILE A 251 1.90 -9.33 -2.99
CA ILE A 251 3.27 -9.76 -2.65
C ILE A 251 3.39 -11.28 -2.83
N THR A 252 2.37 -12.03 -2.42
CA THR A 252 2.37 -13.49 -2.55
C THR A 252 2.27 -13.94 -4.00
N ASP A 253 1.49 -13.24 -4.84
CA ASP A 253 1.43 -13.48 -6.29
C ASP A 253 2.82 -13.30 -6.91
N ARG A 254 3.50 -12.20 -6.60
CA ARG A 254 4.88 -11.96 -7.09
C ARG A 254 5.88 -13.00 -6.59
N TYR A 255 5.74 -13.44 -5.35
CA TYR A 255 6.57 -14.52 -4.81
C TYR A 255 6.31 -15.82 -5.58
N TYR A 256 5.05 -16.17 -5.82
CA TYR A 256 4.69 -17.35 -6.63
C TYR A 256 5.31 -17.31 -8.02
N ASP A 257 5.21 -16.20 -8.74
CA ASP A 257 5.80 -16.05 -10.06
C ASP A 257 7.32 -16.27 -10.05
N LEU A 258 8.02 -15.63 -9.11
CA LEU A 258 9.48 -15.73 -8.98
C LEU A 258 9.94 -17.14 -8.58
N ALA A 259 9.25 -17.77 -7.63
CA ALA A 259 9.60 -19.10 -7.14
C ALA A 259 9.30 -20.18 -8.19
N SER A 260 8.14 -20.11 -8.86
CA SER A 260 7.76 -21.07 -9.89
C SER A 260 8.70 -21.01 -11.09
N GLU A 261 9.12 -19.81 -11.52
CA GLU A 261 10.12 -19.66 -12.57
C GLU A 261 11.47 -20.25 -12.15
N LEU A 262 11.93 -19.99 -10.92
CA LEU A 262 13.18 -20.55 -10.42
C LEU A 262 13.16 -22.09 -10.41
N VAL A 263 12.08 -22.69 -9.92
CA VAL A 263 11.89 -24.16 -9.90
C VAL A 263 11.86 -24.72 -11.32
N ASN A 264 11.15 -24.07 -12.24
CA ASN A 264 11.08 -24.48 -13.65
C ASN A 264 12.45 -24.46 -14.32
N VAL A 265 13.24 -23.40 -14.09
CA VAL A 265 14.61 -23.29 -14.61
C VAL A 265 15.52 -24.37 -14.02
N ALA A 266 15.43 -24.63 -12.70
CA ALA A 266 16.21 -25.68 -12.03
C ALA A 266 15.92 -27.06 -12.63
N ARG A 267 14.63 -27.44 -12.72
CA ARG A 267 14.18 -28.73 -13.30
C ARG A 267 14.61 -28.90 -14.77
N LYS A 268 14.48 -27.86 -15.60
CA LYS A 268 14.92 -27.89 -17.01
C LYS A 268 16.43 -28.08 -17.11
N THR A 269 17.20 -27.37 -16.29
CA THR A 269 18.67 -27.45 -16.26
C THR A 269 19.13 -28.85 -15.86
N GLU A 270 18.56 -29.41 -14.80
CA GLU A 270 18.87 -30.77 -14.36
C GLU A 270 18.55 -31.82 -15.44
N SER A 271 17.37 -31.76 -16.06
CA SER A 271 16.98 -32.70 -17.12
C SER A 271 17.96 -32.65 -18.32
N SER A 272 18.53 -31.48 -18.60
CA SER A 272 19.51 -31.28 -19.67
C SER A 272 20.87 -31.86 -19.28
N LEU A 273 21.32 -31.64 -18.04
CA LEU A 273 22.55 -32.23 -17.49
C LEU A 273 22.47 -33.75 -17.44
N GLN A 274 21.32 -34.31 -17.03
CA GLN A 274 21.10 -35.75 -17.02
C GLN A 274 21.20 -36.34 -18.44
N ARG A 275 20.59 -35.71 -19.45
CA ARG A 275 20.73 -36.14 -20.86
C ARG A 275 22.17 -36.11 -21.35
N ILE A 276 22.94 -35.07 -20.99
CA ILE A 276 24.37 -34.97 -21.33
C ILE A 276 25.18 -36.08 -20.65
N ARG A 277 24.96 -36.31 -19.34
CA ARG A 277 25.62 -37.39 -18.58
C ARG A 277 25.33 -38.77 -19.19
N GLN A 278 24.06 -39.06 -19.50
CA GLN A 278 23.67 -40.31 -20.16
C GLN A 278 24.30 -40.47 -21.55
N GLY A 279 24.38 -39.39 -22.35
CA GLY A 279 25.04 -39.39 -23.66
C GLY A 279 26.56 -39.56 -23.58
N ALA A 280 27.20 -39.11 -22.51
CA ALA A 280 28.62 -39.37 -22.25
C ALA A 280 28.86 -40.82 -21.78
N GLN A 281 28.01 -41.33 -20.88
CA GLN A 281 28.09 -42.71 -20.38
C GLN A 281 27.88 -43.76 -21.49
N ARG A 282 26.92 -43.52 -22.40
CA ARG A 282 26.69 -44.39 -23.57
C ARG A 282 27.92 -44.47 -24.50
N ARG A 283 28.73 -43.42 -24.57
CA ARG A 283 29.98 -43.39 -25.36
C ARG A 283 31.16 -44.06 -24.64
N ALA A 284 31.11 -44.15 -23.31
CA ALA A 284 32.18 -44.71 -22.49
C ALA A 284 31.99 -46.19 -22.12
N GLY A 285 30.89 -46.83 -22.53
CA GLY A 285 30.67 -48.28 -22.35
C GLY A 285 30.43 -48.75 -20.90
N ALA A 286 30.09 -47.85 -19.97
CA ALA A 286 29.90 -48.19 -18.56
C ALA A 286 28.43 -48.60 -18.25
N SER A 287 28.24 -49.76 -17.61
CA SER A 287 26.95 -50.21 -17.03
C SER A 287 26.63 -49.46 -15.73
N SER A 288 25.36 -49.17 -15.50
CA SER A 288 24.83 -48.31 -14.44
C SER A 288 24.23 -49.15 -13.31
N ASP A 289 24.95 -49.35 -12.21
CA ASP A 289 24.41 -50.03 -11.01
C ASP A 289 24.83 -49.39 -9.67
N VAL A 290 25.04 -48.06 -9.64
CA VAL A 290 25.09 -47.34 -8.36
C VAL A 290 23.94 -46.34 -8.29
N PRO A 291 22.93 -46.56 -7.43
CA PRO A 291 21.92 -45.54 -7.19
C PRO A 291 22.62 -44.37 -6.49
N ASP A 292 22.72 -43.23 -7.19
CA ASP A 292 23.23 -42.00 -6.63
C ASP A 292 22.20 -41.51 -5.60
N HIS A 293 22.40 -41.92 -4.34
CA HIS A 293 21.52 -41.56 -3.21
C HIS A 293 21.69 -40.10 -2.77
N ASN A 294 22.44 -39.31 -3.55
CA ASN A 294 22.65 -37.89 -3.31
C ASN A 294 21.44 -37.08 -3.76
N ILE A 295 20.89 -36.30 -2.83
CA ILE A 295 19.84 -35.30 -3.08
C ILE A 295 20.28 -34.38 -4.21
N SER A 296 19.44 -34.24 -5.24
CA SER A 296 19.74 -33.39 -6.39
C SER A 296 19.87 -31.92 -6.00
N ASP A 297 20.65 -31.15 -6.76
CA ASP A 297 20.69 -29.69 -6.61
C ASP A 297 19.29 -29.07 -6.73
N THR A 298 18.45 -29.61 -7.61
CA THR A 298 17.04 -29.17 -7.76
C THR A 298 16.24 -29.46 -6.50
N ASP A 299 16.45 -30.62 -5.87
CA ASP A 299 15.77 -30.98 -4.63
C ASP A 299 16.21 -30.05 -3.50
N LYS A 300 17.51 -29.74 -3.38
CA LYS A 300 18.02 -28.77 -2.38
C LYS A 300 17.42 -27.37 -2.58
N ILE A 301 17.27 -26.93 -3.84
CA ILE A 301 16.60 -25.67 -4.18
C ILE A 301 15.13 -25.70 -3.74
N CYS A 302 14.39 -26.77 -4.05
CA CYS A 302 12.99 -26.90 -3.64
C CYS A 302 12.85 -26.97 -2.11
N MET A 303 13.77 -27.68 -1.43
CA MET A 303 13.83 -27.74 0.03
C MET A 303 14.08 -26.36 0.64
N GLN A 304 14.98 -25.54 0.07
CA GLN A 304 15.23 -24.18 0.56
C GLN A 304 13.96 -23.34 0.43
N LEU A 305 13.34 -23.33 -0.76
CA LEU A 305 12.10 -22.59 -0.98
C LEU A 305 10.98 -23.07 -0.03
N PHE A 306 10.88 -24.37 0.22
CA PHE A 306 9.90 -24.92 1.15
C PHE A 306 10.08 -24.36 2.58
N LEU A 307 11.32 -24.28 3.07
CA LEU A 307 11.60 -23.63 4.37
C LEU A 307 11.27 -22.14 4.33
N ASP A 308 11.57 -21.47 3.22
CA ASP A 308 11.31 -20.04 3.04
C ASP A 308 9.79 -19.74 3.06
N ILE A 309 8.99 -20.57 2.40
CA ILE A 309 7.53 -20.42 2.31
C ILE A 309 6.84 -20.75 3.64
N GLN A 310 7.39 -21.69 4.41
CA GLN A 310 6.94 -21.92 5.79
C GLN A 310 7.16 -20.69 6.66
N GLU A 311 8.35 -20.10 6.60
CA GLU A 311 8.66 -18.90 7.38
C GLU A 311 7.84 -17.70 6.91
N TYR A 312 7.66 -17.53 5.61
CA TYR A 312 6.76 -16.51 5.05
C TYR A 312 5.32 -16.66 5.57
N GLY A 313 4.81 -17.91 5.64
CA GLY A 313 3.51 -18.20 6.24
C GLY A 313 3.41 -17.82 7.72
N ARG A 314 4.47 -18.03 8.50
CA ARG A 314 4.55 -17.58 9.90
C ARG A 314 4.53 -16.05 9.99
N ASN A 315 5.25 -15.36 9.11
CA ASN A 315 5.28 -13.90 9.05
C ASN A 315 3.91 -13.31 8.67
N LEU A 316 3.16 -13.95 7.76
CA LEU A 316 1.77 -13.58 7.45
C LEU A 316 0.87 -13.73 8.68
N ALA A 317 0.97 -14.85 9.39
CA ALA A 317 0.17 -15.10 10.59
C ALA A 317 0.47 -14.09 11.70
N ALA A 318 1.74 -13.67 11.85
CA ALA A 318 2.13 -12.62 12.80
C ALA A 318 1.51 -11.25 12.49
N LEU A 319 1.14 -10.99 11.22
CA LEU A 319 0.37 -9.81 10.81
C LEU A 319 -1.15 -10.02 10.88
N GLY A 320 -1.62 -11.19 11.32
CA GLY A 320 -3.04 -11.52 11.37
C GLY A 320 -3.62 -12.00 10.04
N VAL A 321 -2.78 -12.35 9.05
CA VAL A 321 -3.22 -12.86 7.74
C VAL A 321 -3.13 -14.38 7.71
N SER A 322 -4.24 -15.06 7.43
CA SER A 322 -4.24 -16.51 7.21
C SER A 322 -3.71 -16.83 5.80
N ALA A 323 -2.52 -17.40 5.72
CA ALA A 323 -1.88 -17.74 4.45
C ALA A 323 -2.74 -18.67 3.56
N THR A 324 -3.57 -19.53 4.17
CA THR A 324 -4.48 -20.43 3.46
C THR A 324 -5.57 -19.73 2.65
N ASN A 325 -5.91 -18.50 3.04
CA ASN A 325 -6.90 -17.70 2.31
C ASN A 325 -6.33 -17.16 0.99
N ILE A 326 -5.00 -17.04 0.87
CA ILE A 326 -4.33 -16.56 -0.34
C ILE A 326 -4.17 -17.72 -1.32
N ALA A 327 -4.78 -17.62 -2.51
CA ALA A 327 -4.71 -18.66 -3.53
C ALA A 327 -3.28 -18.94 -3.98
N SER A 328 -2.50 -17.88 -4.24
CA SER A 328 -1.11 -18.01 -4.68
C SER A 328 -0.19 -18.60 -3.61
N TYR A 329 -0.50 -18.43 -2.32
CA TYR A 329 0.23 -19.13 -1.27
C TYR A 329 0.04 -20.65 -1.36
N ARG A 330 -1.20 -21.10 -1.62
CA ARG A 330 -1.50 -22.53 -1.81
C ARG A 330 -0.77 -23.10 -3.03
N SER A 331 -0.75 -22.35 -4.14
CA SER A 331 0.00 -22.73 -5.35
C SER A 331 1.51 -22.78 -5.10
N LEU A 332 2.04 -21.79 -4.38
CA LEU A 332 3.44 -21.69 -3.98
C LEU A 332 3.85 -22.89 -3.12
N TRP A 333 3.03 -23.25 -2.13
CA TRP A 333 3.23 -24.45 -1.32
C TRP A 333 3.28 -25.72 -2.16
N GLN A 334 2.32 -25.92 -3.05
CA GLN A 334 2.26 -27.09 -3.93
C GLN A 334 3.46 -27.19 -4.89
N CYS A 335 4.02 -26.04 -5.31
CA CYS A 335 5.17 -25.99 -6.21
C CYS A 335 6.43 -26.64 -5.61
N VAL A 336 6.63 -26.46 -4.30
CA VAL A 336 7.90 -26.78 -3.61
C VAL A 336 7.78 -27.88 -2.56
N ALA A 337 6.55 -28.24 -2.14
CA ALA A 337 6.35 -29.24 -1.12
C ALA A 337 6.97 -30.58 -1.55
N PRO A 338 7.65 -31.30 -0.64
CA PRO A 338 8.17 -32.62 -0.94
C PRO A 338 7.05 -33.52 -1.46
N GLN A 339 7.28 -34.20 -2.58
CA GLN A 339 6.36 -35.20 -3.09
C GLN A 339 6.34 -36.36 -2.08
N THR A 340 5.37 -36.39 -1.18
CA THR A 340 5.11 -37.58 -0.36
C THR A 340 4.86 -38.72 -1.32
N GLY A 341 5.69 -39.79 -1.25
CA GLY A 341 5.64 -40.90 -2.19
C GLY A 341 4.20 -41.33 -2.49
N LYS A 342 3.83 -41.33 -3.79
CA LYS A 342 2.49 -41.69 -4.28
C LYS A 342 1.95 -42.95 -3.57
N PRO A 343 0.77 -42.91 -2.95
CA PRO A 343 -0.21 -43.95 -3.14
C PRO A 343 -0.97 -43.63 -4.44
N ARG A 344 -1.17 -44.64 -5.29
CA ARG A 344 -2.05 -44.51 -6.46
C ARG A 344 -3.44 -44.03 -6.00
N SER A 345 -3.96 -43.05 -6.75
CA SER A 345 -5.34 -42.53 -6.71
C SER A 345 -5.87 -42.04 -5.35
N ALA A 346 -5.81 -40.72 -5.12
CA ALA A 346 -6.80 -40.02 -4.29
C ALA A 346 -6.94 -38.56 -4.73
N SER A 347 -8.17 -38.09 -4.71
CA SER A 347 -8.68 -36.80 -5.20
C SER A 347 -8.06 -35.56 -4.54
N ASN A 348 -8.19 -34.42 -5.23
CA ASN A 348 -7.74 -33.05 -4.88
C ASN A 348 -8.10 -32.53 -3.47
N THR A 349 -8.89 -33.27 -2.69
CA THR A 349 -9.34 -32.91 -1.34
C THR A 349 -8.26 -33.10 -0.26
N ASN A 350 -7.32 -34.04 -0.43
CA ASN A 350 -6.29 -34.33 0.60
C ASN A 350 -5.15 -33.30 0.67
N ALA A 351 -4.92 -32.52 -0.40
CA ALA A 351 -3.90 -31.47 -0.40
C ALA A 351 -4.28 -30.29 0.53
N HIS A 352 -5.57 -29.96 0.61
CA HIS A 352 -6.08 -28.88 1.47
C HIS A 352 -5.96 -29.24 2.96
N LEU A 353 -6.22 -30.49 3.31
CA LEU A 353 -6.05 -31.02 4.68
C LEU A 353 -4.58 -31.05 5.12
N SER A 354 -3.65 -31.47 4.25
CA SER A 354 -2.21 -31.48 4.56
C SER A 354 -1.60 -30.07 4.70
N ILE A 355 -2.10 -29.10 3.91
CA ILE A 355 -1.77 -27.67 4.05
C ILE A 355 -2.26 -27.17 5.42
N ASN A 356 -3.52 -27.43 5.77
CA ASN A 356 -4.09 -27.01 7.05
C ASN A 356 -3.41 -27.70 8.24
N GLU A 357 -3.09 -28.99 8.20
CA GLU A 357 -2.38 -29.70 9.28
C GLU A 357 -0.91 -29.27 9.42
N SER A 358 -0.21 -28.98 8.32
CA SER A 358 1.17 -28.48 8.37
C SER A 358 1.24 -27.04 8.90
N ILE A 359 0.21 -26.23 8.58
CA ILE A 359 0.05 -24.87 9.09
C ILE A 359 -0.47 -24.86 10.54
N ASP A 360 -1.38 -25.75 10.91
CA ASP A 360 -1.87 -25.91 12.29
C ASP A 360 -0.78 -26.50 13.20
N LYS A 361 0.09 -27.39 12.71
CA LYS A 361 1.33 -27.76 13.41
C LYS A 361 2.29 -26.58 13.60
N CYS A 362 2.29 -25.60 12.68
CA CYS A 362 3.00 -24.33 12.90
C CYS A 362 2.29 -23.45 13.94
N ARG A 363 0.97 -23.52 14.03
CA ARG A 363 0.13 -22.81 15.01
C ARG A 363 0.29 -23.35 16.44
N CYS A 364 0.41 -24.68 16.60
CA CYS A 364 0.56 -25.33 17.92
C CYS A 364 1.90 -25.04 18.61
N ARG A 365 2.99 -24.74 17.89
CA ARG A 365 4.26 -24.34 18.53
C ARG A 365 4.23 -22.95 19.17
N PHE A 366 3.19 -22.16 18.92
CA PHE A 366 3.08 -20.79 19.44
C PHE A 366 2.28 -20.72 20.77
N PHE A 367 1.33 -21.62 21.02
CA PHE A 367 0.55 -21.60 22.26
C PHE A 367 1.34 -22.07 23.49
N ASP A 368 2.35 -22.93 23.30
CA ASP A 368 3.18 -23.42 24.41
C ASP A 368 4.29 -22.44 24.82
N SER A 369 4.60 -21.42 23.99
CA SER A 369 5.62 -20.41 24.33
C SER A 369 5.07 -19.09 24.84
N PHE A 370 3.77 -18.79 24.63
CA PHE A 370 3.12 -17.59 25.15
C PHE A 370 2.35 -17.80 26.46
N SER A 371 2.11 -19.05 26.87
CA SER A 371 1.47 -19.39 28.15
C SER A 371 2.46 -19.52 29.32
N LEU A 372 3.77 -19.62 29.05
CA LEU A 372 4.82 -19.74 30.07
C LEU A 372 5.53 -18.44 30.45
N LEU A 373 5.24 -17.31 29.78
CA LEU A 373 5.88 -16.01 30.07
C LEU A 373 4.98 -15.00 30.82
N ASN A 374 3.80 -15.40 31.29
CA ASN A 374 2.86 -14.47 31.95
C ASN A 374 2.31 -14.93 33.32
N ILE A 375 3.03 -15.81 34.05
CA ILE A 375 2.61 -16.26 35.39
C ILE A 375 3.63 -15.99 36.52
N ASN A 376 4.83 -15.45 36.26
CA ASN A 376 5.82 -15.19 37.34
C ASN A 376 6.18 -13.71 37.55
N LEU A 377 5.17 -12.86 37.72
CA LEU A 377 5.34 -11.52 38.31
C LEU A 377 4.19 -11.16 39.25
N LYS A 378 3.93 -12.03 40.23
CA LYS A 378 3.08 -11.71 41.37
C LYS A 378 3.35 -12.68 42.53
N LEU A 379 4.52 -12.55 43.16
CA LEU A 379 4.86 -13.08 44.50
C LEU A 379 6.32 -12.71 44.79
N ILE A 380 6.54 -11.50 45.30
CA ILE A 380 7.58 -11.13 46.29
C ILE A 380 7.15 -9.72 46.75
N GLY A 381 6.64 -9.67 47.98
CA GLY A 381 6.04 -8.49 48.59
C GLY A 381 5.19 -8.96 49.75
N ASP A 382 5.87 -9.46 50.80
CA ASP A 382 5.46 -9.46 52.21
C ASP A 382 6.32 -10.47 52.99
N VAL A 383 7.49 -10.01 53.46
CA VAL A 383 8.01 -10.12 54.85
C VAL A 383 8.97 -8.96 55.06
#